data_AF-A0AAD4MS98-F1
#
_entry.id   AF-A0AAD4MS98-F1
#
_cell.length_a   1.000
_cell.length_b   1.000
_cell.length_c   1.000
_cell.angle_alpha   90.00
_cell.angle_beta   90.00
_cell.angle_gamma   90.00
#
_symmetry.space_group_name_H-M   'P 1'
#
loop_
_entity.id
_entity.type
_entity.pdbx_description
1 polymer ?
#
loop_
_entity_poly.entity_id
_entity_poly.type
_entity_poly.pdbx_seq_one_letter_code
_entity_poly.pdbx_strand_id
1 'polypeptide(L)'
;MKEKTSIFAPNGSKFRTLIYVAIFSLLNKFYIGYTTAYTNTATDHFKAYIHDSYIKRSIPISASTEIWLWSLILNGPCAGNVVGTIITPILTERYGRKATSLIANIFCAVAALVCAFSIPLNLPEMFLFGRLFGACMEALNFRAYTLLLLECPPANLRSICYFIAGTAYRADALIGMILGMSIMLGNNLFVLVGLAAIPVLLTCLLMIMLKETPKYLLMNKRNKEKALASLKFYQGNTASLNAILEEEDRNCVGKPGWTTLKEVFTQAHLRRAVSLGVCAIQTFSSVLLGANSLAGLIGVYLIGRLSMRSIMIGSGGANIASLVSYVIFDRAATMFPSTIFTYGCFVSMLCYTISHGYEIRLSLLYGLPEYHPYLTVPLVDHFIGHNIA
;
A
#
# COMPACT_ATOMS: atom_id res chain seq x y z
N MET A 1 29.98 -7.40 -24.12
CA MET A 1 28.80 -8.26 -23.83
C MET A 1 27.55 -7.39 -23.98
N LYS A 2 26.73 -7.60 -25.02
CA LYS A 2 25.44 -6.90 -25.14
C LYS A 2 24.55 -7.36 -23.99
N GLU A 3 24.28 -6.47 -23.04
CA GLU A 3 23.34 -6.71 -21.94
C GLU A 3 21.98 -7.02 -22.58
N LYS A 4 21.52 -8.29 -22.50
CA LYS A 4 20.18 -8.67 -22.98
C LYS A 4 19.20 -7.79 -22.20
N THR A 5 18.63 -6.79 -22.88
CA THR A 5 17.56 -5.98 -22.33
C THR A 5 16.44 -6.95 -21.93
N SER A 6 16.18 -7.04 -20.62
CA SER A 6 15.07 -7.82 -20.11
C SER A 6 13.81 -7.45 -20.90
N ILE A 7 13.08 -8.44 -21.40
CA ILE A 7 11.84 -8.24 -22.16
C ILE A 7 10.85 -7.36 -21.35
N PHE A 8 10.96 -7.41 -20.02
CA PHE A 8 10.14 -6.67 -19.07
C PHE A 8 10.65 -5.28 -18.69
N ALA A 9 11.81 -4.84 -19.19
CA ALA A 9 12.35 -3.51 -18.86
C ALA A 9 11.50 -2.38 -19.48
N PRO A 10 11.14 -1.32 -18.74
CA PRO A 10 10.38 -0.20 -19.28
C PRO A 10 11.10 0.54 -20.43
N ASN A 11 12.45 0.51 -20.44
CA ASN A 11 13.31 1.10 -21.48
C ASN A 11 12.97 2.56 -21.83
N GLY A 12 12.48 3.35 -20.87
CA GLY A 12 12.19 4.77 -21.05
C GLY A 12 10.88 5.11 -21.76
N SER A 13 10.12 4.12 -22.22
CA SER A 13 8.79 4.37 -22.80
C SER A 13 7.78 4.66 -21.70
N LYS A 14 7.14 5.84 -21.74
CA LYS A 14 6.09 6.24 -20.78
C LYS A 14 5.01 5.17 -20.65
N PHE A 15 4.47 4.70 -21.77
CA PHE A 15 3.40 3.68 -21.79
C PHE A 15 3.84 2.35 -21.16
N ARG A 16 5.06 1.88 -21.49
CA ARG A 16 5.60 0.64 -20.91
C ARG A 16 5.84 0.78 -19.41
N THR A 17 6.35 1.93 -18.94
CA THR A 17 6.52 2.21 -17.51
C THR A 17 5.19 2.14 -16.76
N LEU A 18 4.13 2.74 -17.31
CA LEU A 18 2.82 2.75 -16.64
C LEU A 18 2.20 1.35 -16.57
N ILE A 19 2.24 0.57 -17.66
CA ILE A 19 1.77 -0.83 -17.66
C ILE A 19 2.58 -1.67 -16.67
N TYR A 20 3.91 -1.51 -16.70
CA TYR A 20 4.80 -2.23 -15.81
C TYR A 20 4.47 -1.94 -14.34
N VAL A 21 4.31 -0.66 -13.98
CA VAL A 21 3.92 -0.26 -12.64
C VAL A 21 2.53 -0.78 -12.28
N ALA A 22 1.55 -0.77 -13.20
CA ALA A 22 0.21 -1.28 -12.93
C ALA A 22 0.21 -2.77 -12.60
N ILE A 23 0.80 -3.60 -13.46
CA ILE A 23 0.88 -5.05 -13.27
C ILE A 23 1.66 -5.38 -11.99
N PHE A 24 2.83 -4.74 -11.83
CA PHE A 24 3.68 -5.02 -10.68
C PHE A 24 3.04 -4.56 -9.37
N SER A 25 2.34 -3.42 -9.37
CA SER A 25 1.63 -2.93 -8.18
C SER A 25 0.48 -3.84 -7.77
N LEU A 26 -0.30 -4.36 -8.73
CA LEU A 26 -1.39 -5.32 -8.46
C LEU A 26 -0.87 -6.58 -7.78
N LEU A 27 0.32 -7.05 -8.16
CA LEU A 27 0.90 -8.24 -7.53
C LEU A 27 1.56 -7.90 -6.18
N ASN A 28 2.36 -6.83 -6.13
CA ASN A 28 3.16 -6.48 -4.95
C ASN A 28 2.32 -5.97 -3.78
N LYS A 29 1.21 -5.27 -4.08
CA LYS A 29 0.27 -4.76 -3.06
C LYS A 29 -0.89 -5.72 -2.79
N PHE A 30 -0.93 -6.87 -3.45
CA PHE A 30 -2.01 -7.84 -3.28
C PHE A 30 -2.20 -8.24 -1.81
N TYR A 31 -1.11 -8.55 -1.11
CA TYR A 31 -1.18 -8.99 0.29
C TYR A 31 -1.90 -7.97 1.18
N ILE A 32 -1.54 -6.68 1.11
CA ILE A 32 -2.16 -5.64 1.94
C ILE A 32 -3.61 -5.39 1.53
N GLY A 33 -3.89 -5.22 0.24
CA GLY A 33 -5.24 -4.95 -0.24
C GLY A 33 -6.19 -6.09 0.09
N TYR A 34 -5.80 -7.31 -0.30
CA TYR A 34 -6.60 -8.51 -0.14
C TYR A 34 -6.83 -8.84 1.34
N THR A 35 -5.77 -8.88 2.17
CA THR A 35 -5.89 -9.33 3.57
C THR A 35 -6.63 -8.39 4.48
N THR A 36 -6.63 -7.09 4.17
CA THR A 36 -7.42 -6.11 4.93
C THR A 36 -8.91 -6.24 4.60
N ALA A 37 -9.25 -6.63 3.37
CA ALA A 37 -10.63 -6.70 2.93
C ALA A 37 -11.32 -8.02 3.28
N TYR A 38 -10.70 -9.17 3.02
CA TYR A 38 -11.42 -10.46 3.19
C TYR A 38 -11.79 -10.74 4.64
N THR A 39 -10.96 -10.33 5.62
CA THR A 39 -11.23 -10.56 7.04
C THR A 39 -12.48 -9.83 7.49
N ASN A 40 -12.70 -8.63 6.93
CA ASN A 40 -13.87 -7.82 7.21
C ASN A 40 -15.14 -8.43 6.59
N THR A 41 -15.06 -8.93 5.36
CA THR A 41 -16.22 -9.54 4.69
C THR A 41 -16.58 -10.92 5.26
N ALA A 42 -15.60 -11.75 5.60
CA ALA A 42 -15.81 -13.11 6.12
C ALA A 42 -15.84 -13.17 7.67
N THR A 43 -16.24 -12.08 8.33
CA THR A 43 -16.18 -11.94 9.80
C THR A 43 -16.90 -13.07 10.53
N ASP A 44 -18.13 -13.41 10.11
CA ASP A 44 -18.91 -14.45 10.77
C ASP A 44 -18.26 -15.83 10.64
N HIS A 45 -17.64 -16.12 9.50
CA HIS A 45 -16.89 -17.35 9.27
C HIS A 45 -15.65 -17.44 10.16
N PHE A 46 -14.92 -16.33 10.33
CA PHE A 46 -13.77 -16.30 11.25
C PHE A 46 -14.17 -16.44 12.72
N LYS A 47 -15.28 -15.81 13.14
CA LYS A 47 -15.82 -15.99 14.50
C LYS A 47 -16.24 -17.44 14.74
N ALA A 48 -16.93 -18.06 13.78
CA ALA A 48 -17.27 -19.48 13.83
C ALA A 48 -16.01 -20.36 13.90
N TYR A 49 -15.00 -20.07 13.08
CA TYR A 49 -13.71 -20.77 13.13
C TYR A 49 -13.05 -20.70 14.51
N ILE A 50 -13.05 -19.53 15.16
CA ILE A 50 -12.51 -19.39 16.53
C ILE A 50 -13.28 -20.29 17.47
N HIS A 51 -14.61 -20.14 17.52
CA HIS A 51 -15.49 -20.91 18.40
C HIS A 51 -15.31 -22.43 18.22
N ASP A 52 -15.43 -22.91 16.98
CA ASP A 52 -15.32 -24.33 16.62
C ASP A 52 -13.95 -24.90 16.93
N SER A 53 -12.89 -24.10 16.80
CA SER A 53 -11.52 -24.53 17.09
C SER A 53 -11.31 -24.85 18.57
N TYR A 54 -11.84 -24.02 19.46
CA TYR A 54 -11.74 -24.24 20.90
C TYR A 54 -12.62 -25.41 21.36
N ILE A 55 -13.81 -25.58 20.77
CA ILE A 55 -14.66 -26.76 21.00
C ILE A 55 -13.93 -28.04 20.61
N LYS A 56 -13.37 -28.12 19.40
CA LYS A 56 -12.64 -29.31 18.93
C LYS A 56 -11.44 -29.65 19.80
N ARG A 57 -10.79 -28.64 20.38
CA ARG A 57 -9.65 -28.80 21.30
C ARG A 57 -10.06 -29.11 22.74
N SER A 58 -11.37 -29.14 23.03
CA SER A 58 -11.91 -29.33 24.39
C SER A 58 -11.38 -28.30 25.40
N ILE A 59 -11.15 -27.06 24.93
CA ILE A 59 -10.73 -25.93 25.75
C ILE A 59 -11.90 -24.94 25.79
N PRO A 60 -12.76 -24.99 26.82
CA PRO A 60 -13.89 -24.07 26.90
C PRO A 60 -13.38 -22.64 27.11
N ILE A 61 -13.85 -21.71 26.29
CA ILE A 61 -13.57 -20.29 26.43
C ILE A 61 -14.86 -19.51 26.64
N SER A 62 -14.78 -18.39 27.36
CA SER A 62 -15.94 -17.52 27.59
C SER A 62 -16.27 -16.73 26.32
N ALA A 63 -17.53 -16.33 26.17
CA ALA A 63 -17.96 -15.44 25.07
C ALA A 63 -17.16 -14.12 25.05
N SER A 64 -16.79 -13.59 26.22
CA SER A 64 -15.93 -12.41 26.33
C SER A 64 -14.54 -12.67 25.74
N THR A 65 -13.95 -13.84 26.00
CA THR A 65 -12.64 -14.23 25.47
C THR A 65 -12.67 -14.35 23.95
N GLU A 66 -13.74 -14.92 23.37
CA GLU A 66 -13.92 -15.01 21.91
C GLU A 66 -13.94 -13.62 21.26
N ILE A 67 -14.69 -12.68 21.85
CA ILE A 67 -14.78 -11.30 21.36
C ILE A 67 -13.41 -10.61 21.41
N TRP A 68 -12.66 -10.77 22.51
CA TRP A 68 -11.31 -10.21 22.63
C TRP A 68 -10.34 -10.82 21.61
N LEU A 69 -10.39 -12.14 21.41
CA LEU A 69 -9.53 -12.82 20.45
C LEU A 69 -9.83 -12.38 19.01
N TRP A 70 -11.11 -12.31 18.63
CA TRP A 70 -11.52 -11.75 17.34
C TRP A 70 -11.05 -10.30 17.17
N SER A 71 -11.26 -9.47 18.19
CA SER A 71 -10.83 -8.07 18.18
C SER A 71 -9.32 -7.95 17.99
N LEU A 72 -8.54 -8.84 18.62
CA LEU A 72 -7.08 -8.87 18.49
C LEU A 72 -6.64 -9.39 17.11
N ILE A 73 -7.33 -10.37 16.53
CA ILE A 73 -7.07 -10.85 15.16
C ILE A 73 -7.32 -9.75 14.13
N LEU A 74 -8.39 -8.98 14.33
CA LEU A 74 -8.79 -7.91 13.43
C LEU A 74 -7.88 -6.67 13.56
N ASN A 75 -7.58 -6.23 14.78
CA ASN A 75 -6.83 -4.98 15.06
C ASN A 75 -5.33 -5.17 15.31
N GLY A 76 -4.90 -6.37 15.71
CA GLY A 76 -3.49 -6.70 15.93
C GLY A 76 -2.55 -6.27 14.79
N PRO A 77 -2.91 -6.43 13.50
CA PRO A 77 -2.15 -5.93 12.36
C PRO A 77 -1.64 -4.48 12.51
N CYS A 78 -2.38 -3.61 13.20
CA CYS A 78 -1.93 -2.24 13.50
C CYS A 78 -0.60 -2.22 14.27
N ALA A 79 -0.44 -3.08 15.28
CA ALA A 79 0.81 -3.19 16.02
C ALA A 79 1.95 -3.70 15.14
N GLY A 80 1.68 -4.70 14.29
CA GLY A 80 2.64 -5.20 13.30
C GLY A 80 3.12 -4.08 12.36
N ASN A 81 2.19 -3.28 11.85
CA ASN A 81 2.50 -2.16 10.96
C ASN A 81 3.40 -1.10 11.60
N VAL A 82 3.19 -0.79 12.88
CA VAL A 82 4.06 0.14 13.64
C VAL A 82 5.48 -0.40 13.73
N VAL A 83 5.63 -1.68 14.08
CA VAL A 83 6.95 -2.32 14.19
C VAL A 83 7.65 -2.34 12.83
N GLY A 84 6.98 -2.80 11.77
CA GLY A 84 7.53 -2.84 10.42
C GLY A 84 7.94 -1.45 9.91
N THR A 85 7.13 -0.44 10.22
CA THR A 85 7.39 0.97 9.96
C THR A 85 8.70 1.45 10.55
N ILE A 86 8.96 1.15 11.82
CA ILE A 86 10.17 1.57 12.54
C ILE A 86 11.42 0.87 11.98
N ILE A 87 11.30 -0.41 11.60
CA ILE A 87 12.42 -1.21 11.09
C ILE A 87 12.78 -0.84 9.64
N THR A 88 11.81 -0.34 8.85
CA THR A 88 11.98 -0.09 7.41
C THR A 88 13.23 0.71 7.05
N PRO A 89 13.50 1.89 7.63
CA PRO A 89 14.64 2.71 7.23
C PRO A 89 15.98 1.99 7.41
N ILE A 90 16.09 1.16 8.46
CA ILE A 90 17.31 0.38 8.74
C ILE A 90 17.57 -0.61 7.59
N LEU A 91 16.53 -1.34 7.18
CA LEU A 91 16.66 -2.38 6.16
C LEU A 91 16.84 -1.78 4.76
N THR A 92 16.11 -0.73 4.41
CA THR A 92 16.22 -0.08 3.09
C THR A 92 17.56 0.65 2.90
N GLU A 93 18.19 1.12 3.97
CA GLU A 93 19.56 1.66 3.94
C GLU A 93 20.63 0.58 3.89
N ARG A 94 20.41 -0.55 4.57
CA ARG A 94 21.39 -1.65 4.61
C ARG A 94 21.38 -2.48 3.33
N TYR A 95 20.20 -2.93 2.91
CA TYR A 95 20.02 -3.90 1.83
C TYR A 95 19.59 -3.27 0.50
N GLY A 96 19.05 -2.06 0.52
CA GLY A 96 18.46 -1.42 -0.66
C GLY A 96 16.95 -1.60 -0.71
N ARG A 97 16.29 -0.91 -1.64
CA ARG A 97 14.82 -0.84 -1.70
C ARG A 97 14.25 -2.11 -2.33
N LYS A 98 14.83 -2.55 -3.46
CA LYS A 98 14.49 -3.82 -4.13
C LYS A 98 14.73 -5.01 -3.21
N ALA A 99 15.91 -5.13 -2.63
CA ALA A 99 16.22 -6.29 -1.79
C ALA A 99 15.31 -6.37 -0.56
N THR A 100 15.05 -5.23 0.08
CA THR A 100 14.15 -5.16 1.24
C THR A 100 12.73 -5.55 0.88
N SER A 101 12.18 -5.03 -0.21
CA SER A 101 10.82 -5.37 -0.67
C SER A 101 10.72 -6.86 -1.08
N LEU A 102 11.78 -7.46 -1.65
CA LEU A 102 11.80 -8.89 -1.97
C LEU A 102 11.77 -9.75 -0.71
N ILE A 103 12.66 -9.46 0.25
CA ILE A 103 12.71 -10.18 1.53
C ILE A 103 11.36 -10.07 2.25
N ALA A 104 10.80 -8.87 2.29
CA ALA A 104 9.49 -8.62 2.89
C ALA A 104 8.38 -9.44 2.23
N ASN A 105 8.31 -9.48 0.89
CA ASN A 105 7.32 -10.30 0.19
C ASN A 105 7.48 -11.80 0.44
N ILE A 106 8.72 -12.31 0.54
CA ILE A 106 8.95 -13.71 0.89
C ILE A 106 8.34 -14.01 2.27
N PHE A 107 8.58 -13.15 3.25
CA PHE A 107 8.00 -13.33 4.58
C PHE A 107 6.48 -13.09 4.61
N CYS A 108 5.92 -12.21 3.77
CA CYS A 108 4.47 -12.09 3.59
C CYS A 108 3.86 -13.38 3.03
N ALA A 109 4.52 -14.04 2.07
CA ALA A 109 4.07 -15.34 1.57
C ALA A 109 4.09 -16.41 2.66
N VAL A 110 5.16 -16.46 3.47
CA VAL A 110 5.23 -17.34 4.64
C VAL A 110 4.11 -17.03 5.63
N ALA A 111 3.85 -15.75 5.92
CA ALA A 111 2.76 -15.34 6.80
C ALA A 111 1.38 -15.76 6.27
N ALA A 112 1.13 -15.61 4.96
CA ALA A 112 -0.09 -16.07 4.30
C ALA A 112 -0.28 -17.58 4.47
N LEU A 113 0.78 -18.36 4.27
CA LEU A 113 0.75 -19.82 4.45
C LEU A 113 0.52 -20.20 5.92
N VAL A 114 1.18 -19.54 6.88
CA VAL A 114 0.95 -19.74 8.32
C VAL A 114 -0.51 -19.47 8.67
N CYS A 115 -1.08 -18.36 8.19
CA CYS A 115 -2.50 -18.06 8.35
C CYS A 115 -3.38 -19.15 7.72
N ALA A 116 -3.07 -19.60 6.50
CA ALA A 116 -3.86 -20.62 5.83
C ALA A 116 -3.84 -21.94 6.60
N PHE A 117 -2.66 -22.47 6.95
CA PHE A 117 -2.52 -23.73 7.68
C PHE A 117 -3.06 -23.69 9.12
N SER A 118 -3.18 -22.50 9.72
CA SER A 118 -3.85 -22.38 11.02
C SER A 118 -5.30 -22.89 11.01
N ILE A 119 -5.99 -22.75 9.86
CA ILE A 119 -7.40 -23.13 9.69
C ILE A 119 -7.61 -24.65 9.86
N PRO A 120 -7.00 -25.54 9.05
CA PRO A 120 -7.17 -26.98 9.22
C PRO A 120 -6.57 -27.50 10.53
N LEU A 121 -5.58 -26.80 11.10
CA LEU A 121 -5.00 -27.14 12.40
C LEU A 121 -5.88 -26.73 13.59
N ASN A 122 -6.95 -25.94 13.37
CA ASN A 122 -7.81 -25.39 14.41
C ASN A 122 -7.02 -24.59 15.47
N LEU A 123 -6.10 -23.73 15.02
CA LEU A 123 -5.21 -22.92 15.87
C LEU A 123 -5.41 -21.42 15.62
N PRO A 124 -6.43 -20.78 16.24
CA PRO A 124 -6.63 -19.33 16.13
C PRO A 124 -5.42 -18.49 16.57
N GLU A 125 -4.62 -18.99 17.52
CA GLU A 125 -3.40 -18.32 17.99
C GLU A 125 -2.33 -18.26 16.89
N MET A 126 -2.22 -19.31 16.08
CA MET A 126 -1.33 -19.35 14.92
C MET A 126 -1.82 -18.39 13.82
N PHE A 127 -3.13 -18.29 13.63
CA PHE A 127 -3.72 -17.29 12.71
C PHE A 127 -3.36 -15.86 13.14
N LEU A 128 -3.55 -15.55 14.42
CA LEU A 128 -3.19 -14.26 14.99
C LEU A 128 -1.70 -13.94 14.80
N PHE A 129 -0.81 -14.89 15.08
CA PHE A 129 0.63 -14.70 14.86
C PHE A 129 0.95 -14.39 13.39
N GLY A 130 0.37 -15.16 12.46
CA GLY A 130 0.54 -14.93 11.03
C GLY A 130 0.03 -13.55 10.60
N ARG A 131 -1.10 -13.09 11.13
CA ARG A 131 -1.64 -11.74 10.90
C ARG A 131 -0.67 -10.65 11.37
N LEU A 132 -0.16 -10.75 12.59
CA LEU A 132 0.78 -9.79 13.19
C LEU A 132 2.10 -9.73 12.44
N PHE A 133 2.70 -10.90 12.21
CA PHE A 133 3.97 -11.02 11.51
C PHE A 133 3.85 -10.56 10.06
N GLY A 134 2.79 -10.99 9.37
CA GLY A 134 2.51 -10.58 8.01
C GLY A 134 2.30 -9.07 7.87
N ALA A 135 1.60 -8.43 8.81
CA ALA A 135 1.44 -6.97 8.82
C ALA A 135 2.79 -6.24 9.00
N CYS A 136 3.66 -6.75 9.88
CA CYS A 136 5.01 -6.19 10.04
C CYS A 136 5.83 -6.25 8.74
N MET A 137 5.79 -7.38 8.05
CA MET A 137 6.52 -7.59 6.78
C MET A 137 5.87 -6.80 5.64
N GLU A 138 4.55 -6.71 5.64
CA GLU A 138 3.79 -5.92 4.68
C GLU A 138 4.16 -4.43 4.79
N ALA A 139 4.17 -3.85 5.99
CA ALA A 139 4.53 -2.46 6.19
C ALA A 139 5.96 -2.15 5.68
N LEU A 140 6.88 -3.10 5.86
CA LEU A 140 8.22 -3.04 5.31
C LEU A 140 8.20 -3.04 3.78
N ASN A 141 7.45 -3.96 3.17
CA ASN A 141 7.27 -4.03 1.72
C ASN A 141 6.65 -2.75 1.15
N PHE A 142 5.53 -2.29 1.72
CA PHE A 142 4.79 -1.11 1.27
C PHE A 142 5.71 0.09 1.13
N ARG A 143 6.53 0.34 2.14
CA ARG A 143 7.45 1.49 2.17
C ARG A 143 8.62 1.32 1.22
N ALA A 144 9.25 0.15 1.20
CA ALA A 144 10.35 -0.14 0.29
C ALA A 144 9.90 -0.06 -1.18
N TYR A 145 8.69 -0.53 -1.48
CA TYR A 145 8.08 -0.44 -2.81
C TYR A 145 7.69 0.99 -3.18
N THR A 146 7.14 1.77 -2.24
CA THR A 146 6.89 3.21 -2.46
C THR A 146 8.18 3.94 -2.83
N LEU A 147 9.30 3.66 -2.14
CA LEU A 147 10.59 4.24 -2.48
C LEU A 147 11.06 3.83 -3.89
N LEU A 148 10.82 2.58 -4.32
CA LEU A 148 11.11 2.17 -5.71
C LEU A 148 10.32 3.01 -6.73
N LEU A 149 9.04 3.28 -6.46
CA LEU A 149 8.18 4.09 -7.34
C LEU A 149 8.55 5.57 -7.36
N LEU A 150 9.17 6.08 -6.30
CA LEU A 150 9.64 7.47 -6.24
C LEU A 150 11.07 7.63 -6.77
N GLU A 151 11.92 6.61 -6.67
CA GLU A 151 13.34 6.73 -7.06
C GLU A 151 13.65 6.20 -8.47
N CYS A 152 12.84 5.29 -9.05
CA CYS A 152 13.14 4.67 -10.35
C CYS A 152 12.57 5.44 -11.56
N PRO A 153 11.27 5.82 -11.58
CA PRO A 153 10.69 6.50 -12.73
C PRO A 153 11.26 7.92 -12.92
N PRO A 154 11.22 8.43 -14.16
CA PRO A 154 11.49 9.85 -14.45
C PRO A 154 10.59 10.76 -13.60
N ALA A 155 11.09 11.94 -13.21
CA ALA A 155 10.42 12.85 -12.29
C ALA A 155 8.96 13.16 -12.67
N ASN A 156 8.69 13.38 -13.97
CA ASN A 156 7.36 13.66 -14.52
C ASN A 156 6.38 12.46 -14.53
N LEU A 157 6.82 11.26 -14.15
CA LEU A 157 5.99 10.06 -14.05
C LEU A 157 5.82 9.57 -12.60
N ARG A 158 6.61 10.07 -11.63
CA ARG A 158 6.62 9.58 -10.25
C ARG A 158 5.24 9.64 -9.58
N SER A 159 4.55 10.78 -9.69
CA SER A 159 3.21 10.97 -9.12
C SER A 159 2.20 9.94 -9.64
N ILE A 160 2.16 9.73 -10.94
CA ILE A 160 1.22 8.80 -11.56
C ILE A 160 1.59 7.35 -11.30
N CYS A 161 2.87 7.01 -11.23
CA CYS A 161 3.29 5.68 -10.81
C CYS A 161 2.82 5.37 -9.39
N TYR A 162 3.00 6.31 -8.47
CA TYR A 162 2.50 6.20 -7.10
C TYR A 162 0.98 6.04 -7.06
N PHE A 163 0.29 6.81 -7.89
CA PHE A 163 -1.15 6.78 -7.99
C PHE A 163 -1.70 5.46 -8.52
N ILE A 164 -1.13 4.94 -9.62
CA ILE A 164 -1.47 3.62 -10.18
C ILE A 164 -1.31 2.54 -9.10
N ALA A 165 -0.26 2.63 -8.29
CA ALA A 165 -0.03 1.71 -7.20
C ALA A 165 -1.10 1.83 -6.09
N GLY A 166 -1.59 3.04 -5.81
CA GLY A 166 -2.74 3.27 -4.93
C GLY A 166 -4.03 2.66 -5.48
N THR A 167 -4.28 2.79 -6.79
CA THR A 167 -5.43 2.16 -7.45
C THR A 167 -5.35 0.64 -7.42
N ALA A 168 -4.16 0.07 -7.64
CA ALA A 168 -3.93 -1.37 -7.54
C ALA A 168 -4.30 -1.92 -6.17
N TYR A 169 -3.85 -1.27 -5.09
CA TYR A 169 -4.25 -1.63 -3.72
C TYR A 169 -5.78 -1.66 -3.54
N ARG A 170 -6.50 -0.70 -4.13
CA ARG A 170 -7.98 -0.66 -4.05
C ARG A 170 -8.64 -1.76 -4.88
N ALA A 171 -8.09 -2.09 -6.04
CA ALA A 171 -8.55 -3.23 -6.82
C ALA A 171 -8.34 -4.54 -6.04
N ASP A 172 -7.20 -4.73 -5.40
CA ASP A 172 -6.89 -5.91 -4.58
C ASP A 172 -7.84 -6.03 -3.37
N ALA A 173 -8.15 -4.90 -2.73
CA ALA A 173 -9.15 -4.86 -1.65
C ALA A 173 -10.55 -5.25 -2.15
N LEU A 174 -10.97 -4.76 -3.32
CA LEU A 174 -12.25 -5.16 -3.91
C LEU A 174 -12.27 -6.67 -4.22
N ILE A 175 -11.18 -7.23 -4.74
CA ILE A 175 -11.05 -8.69 -4.93
C ILE A 175 -11.19 -9.42 -3.59
N GLY A 176 -10.55 -8.92 -2.52
CA GLY A 176 -10.68 -9.46 -1.17
C GLY A 176 -12.10 -9.44 -0.64
N MET A 177 -12.83 -8.35 -0.84
CA MET A 177 -14.24 -8.25 -0.45
C MET A 177 -15.09 -9.24 -1.23
N ILE A 178 -14.93 -9.31 -2.56
CA ILE A 178 -15.73 -10.20 -3.40
C ILE A 178 -15.49 -11.65 -3.00
N LEU A 179 -14.23 -12.07 -2.88
CA LEU A 179 -13.89 -13.44 -2.53
C LEU A 179 -14.27 -13.79 -1.08
N GLY A 180 -14.25 -12.82 -0.16
CA GLY A 180 -14.66 -13.00 1.24
C GLY A 180 -16.16 -13.25 1.43
N MET A 181 -17.00 -13.00 0.43
CA MET A 181 -18.43 -13.29 0.53
C MET A 181 -18.72 -14.79 0.70
N SER A 182 -19.75 -15.15 1.47
CA SER A 182 -20.15 -16.55 1.68
C SER A 182 -20.47 -17.31 0.39
N ILE A 183 -21.00 -16.63 -0.63
CA ILE A 183 -21.29 -17.24 -1.95
C ILE A 183 -20.03 -17.51 -2.79
N MET A 184 -18.90 -16.90 -2.41
CA MET A 184 -17.60 -17.09 -3.05
C MET A 184 -16.73 -18.02 -2.20
N LEU A 185 -15.66 -17.52 -1.59
CA LEU A 185 -14.73 -18.31 -0.79
C LEU A 185 -14.92 -18.15 0.72
N GLY A 186 -15.88 -17.32 1.18
CA GLY A 186 -16.12 -17.09 2.62
C GLY A 186 -16.34 -18.37 3.43
N ASN A 187 -17.02 -19.36 2.85
CA ASN A 187 -17.26 -20.67 3.50
C ASN A 187 -16.00 -21.57 3.56
N ASN A 188 -14.96 -21.28 2.77
CA ASN A 188 -13.73 -22.05 2.73
C ASN A 188 -12.54 -21.16 3.10
N LEU A 189 -12.39 -20.91 4.40
CA LEU A 189 -11.35 -20.02 4.94
C LEU A 189 -9.93 -20.44 4.57
N PHE A 190 -9.66 -21.75 4.47
CA PHE A 190 -8.34 -22.24 4.06
C PHE A 190 -7.96 -21.72 2.67
N VAL A 191 -8.86 -21.85 1.70
CA VAL A 191 -8.64 -21.37 0.33
C VAL A 191 -8.64 -19.85 0.27
N LEU A 192 -9.58 -19.18 0.96
CA LEU A 192 -9.65 -17.72 1.02
C LEU A 192 -8.34 -17.11 1.52
N VAL A 193 -7.84 -17.59 2.67
CA VAL A 193 -6.62 -17.06 3.29
C VAL A 193 -5.38 -17.46 2.47
N GLY A 194 -5.32 -18.70 1.99
CA GLY A 194 -4.18 -19.23 1.23
C GLY A 194 -4.00 -18.57 -0.13
N LEU A 195 -5.06 -18.07 -0.76
CA LEU A 195 -5.01 -17.41 -2.06
C LEU A 195 -4.07 -16.20 -2.07
N ALA A 196 -3.89 -15.52 -0.92
CA ALA A 196 -2.96 -14.40 -0.77
C ALA A 196 -1.50 -14.77 -1.11
N ALA A 197 -1.10 -16.04 -0.92
CA ALA A 197 0.27 -16.48 -1.18
C ALA A 197 0.61 -16.48 -2.68
N ILE A 198 -0.36 -16.73 -3.57
CA ILE A 198 -0.09 -16.93 -5.01
C ILE A 198 0.44 -15.65 -5.67
N PRO A 199 -0.22 -14.47 -5.57
CA PRO A 199 0.28 -13.25 -6.20
C PRO A 199 1.56 -12.73 -5.54
N VAL A 200 1.74 -12.98 -4.25
CA VAL A 200 2.95 -12.58 -3.52
C VAL A 200 4.16 -13.40 -3.96
N LEU A 201 4.01 -14.71 -4.15
CA LEU A 201 5.07 -15.56 -4.70
C LEU A 201 5.41 -15.16 -6.14
N LEU A 202 4.41 -14.86 -6.96
CA LEU A 202 4.64 -14.35 -8.31
C LEU A 202 5.40 -13.01 -8.28
N THR A 203 5.07 -12.12 -7.35
CA THR A 203 5.80 -10.87 -7.13
C THR A 203 7.26 -11.14 -6.79
N CYS A 204 7.55 -12.12 -5.92
CA CYS A 204 8.92 -12.48 -5.57
C CYS A 204 9.74 -12.87 -6.81
N LEU A 205 9.15 -13.66 -7.72
CA LEU A 205 9.80 -14.06 -8.97
C LEU A 205 10.05 -12.87 -9.88
N LEU A 206 9.06 -12.00 -10.07
CA LEU A 206 9.20 -10.79 -10.88
C LEU A 206 10.21 -9.82 -10.27
N MET A 207 10.28 -9.74 -8.95
CA MET A 207 11.21 -8.89 -8.21
C MET A 207 12.66 -9.21 -8.51
N ILE A 208 13.02 -10.46 -8.76
CA ILE A 208 14.40 -10.86 -9.08
C ILE A 208 14.91 -10.09 -10.31
N MET A 209 14.03 -9.82 -11.28
CA MET A 209 14.37 -9.13 -12.54
C MET A 209 14.59 -7.61 -12.40
N LEU A 210 14.18 -6.98 -11.29
CA LEU A 210 14.34 -5.53 -11.11
C LEU A 210 15.80 -5.15 -10.87
N LYS A 211 16.16 -3.90 -11.16
CA LYS A 211 17.42 -3.32 -10.69
C LYS A 211 17.20 -2.52 -9.41
N GLU A 212 18.21 -2.45 -8.57
CA GLU A 212 18.16 -1.64 -7.35
C GLU A 212 18.12 -0.14 -7.70
N THR A 213 17.58 0.70 -6.82
CA THR A 213 17.38 2.13 -7.16
C THR A 213 18.71 2.84 -7.45
N PRO A 214 18.74 3.76 -8.45
CA PRO A 214 19.95 4.52 -8.77
C PRO A 214 20.44 5.31 -7.56
N LYS A 215 19.50 5.90 -6.78
CA LYS A 215 19.79 6.66 -5.57
C LYS A 215 20.47 5.82 -4.48
N TYR A 216 19.99 4.61 -4.20
CA TYR A 216 20.68 3.70 -3.27
C TYR A 216 22.09 3.33 -3.74
N LEU A 217 22.24 3.05 -5.04
CA LEU A 217 23.51 2.64 -5.62
C LEU A 217 24.56 3.77 -5.56
N LEU A 218 24.14 5.03 -5.70
CA LEU A 218 24.99 6.20 -5.51
C LEU A 218 25.30 6.46 -4.03
N MET A 219 24.28 6.61 -3.18
CA MET A 219 24.46 7.00 -1.77
C MET A 219 25.12 5.92 -0.92
N ASN A 220 24.55 4.70 -0.95
CA ASN A 220 24.91 3.65 0.00
C ASN A 220 26.01 2.73 -0.54
N LYS A 221 26.06 2.51 -1.87
CA LYS A 221 27.04 1.62 -2.50
C LYS A 221 28.18 2.35 -3.21
N ARG A 222 28.08 3.67 -3.41
CA ARG A 222 29.06 4.50 -4.13
C ARG A 222 29.47 3.91 -5.49
N ASN A 223 28.52 3.29 -6.19
CA ASN A 223 28.77 2.57 -7.44
C ASN A 223 28.02 3.23 -8.61
N LYS A 224 28.71 4.15 -9.29
CA LYS A 224 28.16 4.91 -10.43
C LYS A 224 27.81 4.03 -11.63
N GLU A 225 28.58 2.98 -11.90
CA GLU A 225 28.33 2.07 -13.03
C GLU A 225 27.01 1.31 -12.86
N LYS A 226 26.78 0.74 -11.67
CA LYS A 226 25.52 0.06 -11.38
C LYS A 226 24.34 1.03 -11.33
N ALA A 227 24.54 2.24 -10.81
CA ALA A 227 23.53 3.28 -10.82
C ALA A 227 23.13 3.67 -12.25
N LEU A 228 24.11 3.87 -13.14
CA LEU A 228 23.87 4.12 -14.56
C LEU A 228 23.12 2.95 -15.22
N ALA A 229 23.51 1.71 -14.93
CA ALA A 229 22.84 0.52 -15.46
C ALA A 229 21.39 0.38 -14.95
N SER A 230 21.11 0.82 -13.72
CA SER A 230 19.75 0.92 -13.17
C SER A 230 18.93 2.00 -13.87
N LEU A 231 19.50 3.19 -14.05
CA LEU A 231 18.86 4.29 -14.73
C LEU A 231 18.53 3.92 -16.20
N LYS A 232 19.45 3.25 -16.90
CA LYS A 232 19.22 2.70 -18.26
C LYS A 232 18.05 1.72 -18.29
N PHE A 233 17.91 0.88 -17.27
CA PHE A 233 16.84 -0.13 -17.20
C PHE A 233 15.45 0.53 -17.06
N TYR A 234 15.31 1.52 -16.17
CA TYR A 234 14.02 2.17 -15.90
C TYR A 234 13.69 3.30 -16.89
N GLN A 235 14.67 4.12 -17.25
CA GLN A 235 14.48 5.36 -18.01
C GLN A 235 14.98 5.27 -19.46
N GLY A 236 15.60 4.17 -19.86
CA GLY A 236 16.12 3.97 -21.22
C GLY A 236 17.48 4.64 -21.46
N ASN A 237 17.96 4.55 -22.70
CA ASN A 237 19.24 5.13 -23.10
C ASN A 237 19.03 6.52 -23.69
N THR A 238 19.13 7.55 -22.85
CA THR A 238 18.95 8.95 -23.24
C THR A 238 20.30 9.66 -23.27
N ALA A 239 20.50 10.63 -24.18
CA ALA A 239 21.76 11.40 -24.25
C ALA A 239 22.06 12.14 -22.94
N SER A 240 21.04 12.50 -22.17
CA SER A 240 21.12 13.19 -20.87
C SER A 240 21.35 12.26 -19.67
N LEU A 241 21.50 10.95 -19.86
CA LEU A 241 21.53 10.01 -18.75
C LEU A 241 22.68 10.24 -17.77
N ASN A 242 23.86 10.62 -18.29
CA ASN A 242 25.00 10.98 -17.46
C ASN A 242 24.75 12.28 -16.68
N ALA A 243 24.09 13.27 -17.29
CA ALA A 243 23.73 14.52 -16.61
C ALA A 243 22.71 14.28 -15.48
N ILE A 244 21.71 13.41 -15.72
CA ILE A 244 20.74 12.99 -14.68
C ILE A 244 21.47 12.27 -13.54
N LEU A 245 22.43 11.40 -13.86
CA LEU A 245 23.21 10.70 -12.85
C LEU A 245 24.06 11.66 -12.02
N GLU A 246 24.67 12.66 -12.65
CA GLU A 246 25.45 13.69 -11.96
C GLU A 246 24.56 14.59 -11.09
N GLU A 247 23.37 14.95 -11.56
CA GLU A 247 22.39 15.71 -10.79
C GLU A 247 21.93 14.91 -9.56
N GLU A 248 21.58 13.64 -9.73
CA GLU A 248 21.26 12.75 -8.61
C GLU A 248 22.44 12.59 -7.66
N ASP A 249 23.68 12.45 -8.15
CA ASP A 249 24.89 12.37 -7.31
C ASP A 249 25.12 13.65 -6.48
N ARG A 250 24.88 14.84 -7.07
CA ARG A 250 24.92 16.12 -6.35
C ARG A 250 23.79 16.23 -5.31
N ASN A 251 22.61 15.70 -5.62
CA ASN A 251 21.46 15.68 -4.70
C ASN A 251 21.59 14.60 -3.60
N CYS A 252 22.53 13.67 -3.75
CA CYS A 252 22.78 12.56 -2.84
C CYS A 252 23.67 12.93 -1.63
N VAL A 253 23.86 14.22 -1.33
CA VAL A 253 24.58 14.71 -0.15
C VAL A 253 23.68 14.59 1.09
N GLY A 254 23.41 13.35 1.52
CA GLY A 254 22.58 13.05 2.69
C GLY A 254 23.23 12.01 3.59
N LYS A 255 23.30 12.30 4.89
CA LYS A 255 23.71 11.36 5.94
C LYS A 255 22.62 10.27 6.14
N PRO A 256 22.95 9.10 6.74
CA PRO A 256 21.97 8.03 7.01
C PRO A 256 20.78 8.53 7.85
N GLY A 257 19.60 7.96 7.63
CA GLY A 257 18.30 8.47 8.10
C GLY A 257 18.15 8.58 9.61
N TRP A 258 18.86 7.76 10.40
CA TRP A 258 18.88 7.89 11.87
C TRP A 258 19.61 9.14 12.35
N THR A 259 20.68 9.55 11.65
CA THR A 259 21.34 10.82 11.94
C THR A 259 20.47 12.01 11.53
N THR A 260 19.69 11.85 10.46
CA THR A 260 18.68 12.81 10.04
C THR A 260 17.56 12.97 11.08
N LEU A 261 17.07 11.88 11.68
CA LEU A 261 16.08 11.97 12.77
C LEU A 261 16.61 12.75 13.98
N LYS A 262 17.86 12.49 14.39
CA LYS A 262 18.49 13.26 15.47
C LYS A 262 18.63 14.74 15.10
N GLU A 263 19.03 15.04 13.86
CA GLU A 263 19.14 16.41 13.35
C GLU A 263 17.77 17.11 13.31
N VAL A 264 16.70 16.40 12.94
CA VAL A 264 15.32 16.94 12.99
C VAL A 264 14.98 17.46 14.37
N PHE A 265 15.28 16.73 15.44
CA PHE A 265 14.98 17.19 16.80
C PHE A 265 15.97 18.26 17.32
N THR A 266 17.18 18.32 16.76
CA THR A 266 18.25 19.21 17.24
C THR A 266 18.20 20.58 16.55
N GLN A 267 17.98 20.62 15.24
CA GLN A 267 18.08 21.83 14.42
C GLN A 267 16.74 22.57 14.34
N ALA A 268 16.73 23.84 14.74
CA ALA A 268 15.52 24.64 14.84
C ALA A 268 14.78 24.83 13.50
N HIS A 269 15.50 24.95 12.38
CA HIS A 269 14.89 25.13 11.05
C HIS A 269 14.23 23.84 10.55
N LEU A 270 14.88 22.68 10.72
CA LEU A 270 14.30 21.37 10.42
C LEU A 270 13.07 21.08 11.29
N ARG A 271 13.11 21.40 12.60
CA ARG A 271 11.93 21.27 13.48
C ARG A 271 10.74 22.07 12.96
N ARG A 272 10.96 23.34 12.57
CA ARG A 272 9.90 24.20 12.03
C ARG A 272 9.33 23.65 10.72
N ALA A 273 10.19 23.17 9.82
CA ALA A 273 9.77 22.56 8.57
C ALA A 273 8.96 21.27 8.80
N VAL A 274 9.44 20.39 9.69
CA VAL A 274 8.73 19.17 10.07
C VAL A 274 7.41 19.47 10.77
N SER A 275 7.37 20.45 11.69
CA SER A 275 6.11 20.82 12.35
C SER A 275 5.09 21.38 11.38
N LEU A 276 5.51 22.22 10.42
CA LEU A 276 4.62 22.72 9.37
C LEU A 276 4.12 21.59 8.47
N GLY A 277 5.00 20.66 8.07
CA GLY A 277 4.63 19.47 7.32
C GLY A 277 3.62 18.61 8.07
N VAL A 278 3.87 18.31 9.34
CA VAL A 278 2.94 17.54 10.20
C VAL A 278 1.61 18.25 10.33
N CYS A 279 1.59 19.56 10.59
CA CYS A 279 0.35 20.33 10.67
C CYS A 279 -0.42 20.33 9.34
N ALA A 280 0.26 20.50 8.21
CA ALA A 280 -0.36 20.48 6.89
C ALA A 280 -0.95 19.10 6.57
N ILE A 281 -0.19 18.03 6.79
CA ILE A 281 -0.64 16.64 6.60
C ILE A 281 -1.82 16.33 7.54
N GLN A 282 -1.75 16.76 8.80
CA GLN A 282 -2.80 16.52 9.78
C GLN A 282 -4.08 17.28 9.43
N THR A 283 -3.97 18.55 9.02
CA THR A 283 -5.11 19.37 8.60
C THR A 283 -5.77 18.79 7.35
N PHE A 284 -4.97 18.34 6.39
CA PHE A 284 -5.49 17.68 5.22
C PHE A 284 -6.19 16.35 5.57
N SER A 285 -5.55 15.54 6.42
CA SER A 285 -6.11 14.26 6.87
C SER A 285 -7.40 14.43 7.67
N SER A 286 -7.50 15.48 8.50
CA SER A 286 -8.69 15.74 9.32
C SER A 286 -9.87 16.25 8.48
N VAL A 287 -9.63 17.07 7.45
CA VAL A 287 -10.67 17.48 6.49
C VAL A 287 -11.22 16.26 5.76
N LEU A 288 -10.35 15.37 5.30
CA LEU A 288 -10.76 14.14 4.62
C LEU A 288 -11.48 13.17 5.57
N LEU A 289 -11.03 13.06 6.82
CA LEU A 289 -11.72 12.28 7.85
C LEU A 289 -13.12 12.86 8.17
N GLY A 290 -13.26 14.18 8.16
CA GLY A 290 -14.55 14.87 8.29
C GLY A 290 -15.50 14.53 7.15
N ALA A 291 -15.03 14.64 5.90
CA ALA A 291 -15.79 14.26 4.71
C ALA A 291 -16.20 12.77 4.74
N ASN A 292 -15.27 11.90 5.14
CA ASN A 292 -15.48 10.46 5.33
C ASN A 292 -16.58 10.19 6.38
N SER A 293 -16.57 10.93 7.48
CA SER A 293 -17.55 10.80 8.57
C SER A 293 -18.94 11.26 8.16
N LEU A 294 -19.06 12.40 7.45
CA LEU A 294 -20.34 12.87 6.91
C LEU A 294 -20.91 11.91 5.86
N ALA A 295 -20.08 11.43 4.93
CA ALA A 295 -20.49 10.42 3.95
C ALA A 295 -20.97 9.15 4.67
N GLY A 296 -20.26 8.72 5.71
CA GLY A 296 -20.69 7.62 6.56
C GLY A 296 -22.11 7.80 7.12
N LEU A 297 -22.46 8.98 7.65
CA LEU A 297 -23.80 9.28 8.16
C LEU A 297 -24.89 9.16 7.10
N ILE A 298 -24.63 9.63 5.88
CA ILE A 298 -25.53 9.47 4.73
C ILE A 298 -25.64 7.98 4.33
N GLY A 299 -24.54 7.23 4.46
CA GLY A 299 -24.49 5.79 4.22
C GLY A 299 -25.45 5.03 5.12
N VAL A 300 -25.52 5.38 6.41
CA VAL A 300 -26.45 4.76 7.38
C VAL A 300 -27.90 4.90 6.92
N TYR A 301 -28.26 6.08 6.41
CA TYR A 301 -29.59 6.35 5.88
C TYR A 301 -29.88 5.51 4.61
N LEU A 302 -28.87 5.29 3.77
CA LEU A 302 -28.99 4.50 2.54
C LEU A 302 -29.06 2.98 2.77
N ILE A 303 -28.48 2.46 3.87
CA ILE A 303 -28.55 1.03 4.24
C ILE A 303 -29.99 0.56 4.44
N GLY A 304 -30.89 1.45 4.91
CA GLY A 304 -32.31 1.15 5.03
C GLY A 304 -33.04 0.96 3.69
N ARG A 305 -32.41 1.28 2.55
CA ARG A 305 -33.00 1.24 1.20
C ARG A 305 -32.28 0.34 0.21
N LEU A 306 -31.00 0.03 0.43
CA LEU A 306 -30.16 -0.75 -0.47
C LEU A 306 -29.48 -1.89 0.28
N SER A 307 -29.23 -3.00 -0.42
CA SER A 307 -28.50 -4.13 0.17
C SER A 307 -27.03 -3.73 0.42
N MET A 308 -26.53 -4.06 1.61
CA MET A 308 -25.15 -3.78 2.07
C MET A 308 -24.09 -4.17 1.03
N ARG A 309 -24.26 -5.34 0.41
CA ARG A 309 -23.36 -5.87 -0.63
C ARG A 309 -23.28 -4.94 -1.84
N SER A 310 -24.42 -4.41 -2.29
CA SER A 310 -24.45 -3.46 -3.41
C SER A 310 -23.78 -2.14 -3.06
N ILE A 311 -23.90 -1.67 -1.81
CA ILE A 311 -23.22 -0.43 -1.39
C ILE A 311 -21.70 -0.65 -1.30
N MET A 312 -21.22 -1.77 -0.74
CA MET A 312 -19.79 -2.07 -0.68
C MET A 312 -19.15 -2.24 -2.07
N ILE A 313 -19.79 -3.00 -2.96
CA ILE A 313 -19.28 -3.19 -4.32
C ILE A 313 -19.36 -1.88 -5.12
N GLY A 314 -20.47 -1.14 -4.99
CA GLY A 314 -20.66 0.14 -5.67
C GLY A 314 -19.67 1.22 -5.21
N SER A 315 -19.40 1.30 -3.90
CA SER A 315 -18.39 2.21 -3.34
C SER A 315 -16.97 1.81 -3.72
N GLY A 316 -16.64 0.51 -3.75
CA GLY A 316 -15.37 0.01 -4.26
C GLY A 316 -15.16 0.36 -5.74
N GLY A 317 -16.19 0.22 -6.57
CA GLY A 317 -16.17 0.66 -7.96
C GLY A 317 -16.00 2.18 -8.10
N ALA A 318 -16.72 2.96 -7.29
CA ALA A 318 -16.62 4.42 -7.27
C ALA A 318 -15.22 4.89 -6.80
N ASN A 319 -14.58 4.18 -5.87
CA ASN A 319 -13.21 4.44 -5.44
C ASN A 319 -12.24 4.29 -6.62
N ILE A 320 -12.33 3.17 -7.36
CA ILE A 320 -11.47 2.93 -8.52
C ILE A 320 -11.73 3.97 -9.61
N ALA A 321 -13.00 4.27 -9.92
CA ALA A 321 -13.37 5.26 -10.92
C ALA A 321 -12.87 6.67 -10.56
N SER A 322 -13.04 7.07 -9.30
CA SER A 322 -12.53 8.35 -8.79
C SER A 322 -11.02 8.43 -8.92
N LEU A 323 -10.33 7.31 -8.63
CA LEU A 323 -8.90 7.29 -8.77
C LEU A 323 -8.49 7.41 -10.25
N VAL A 324 -9.06 6.60 -11.14
CA VAL A 324 -8.80 6.68 -12.58
C VAL A 324 -9.06 8.10 -13.13
N SER A 325 -10.14 8.74 -12.69
CA SER A 325 -10.48 10.12 -13.03
C SER A 325 -9.39 11.12 -12.63
N TYR A 326 -8.81 10.97 -11.44
CA TYR A 326 -7.69 11.81 -11.00
C TYR A 326 -6.48 11.69 -11.95
N VAL A 327 -6.12 10.48 -12.40
CA VAL A 327 -5.01 10.30 -13.36
C VAL A 327 -5.30 11.02 -14.68
N ILE A 328 -6.55 10.92 -15.15
CA ILE A 328 -6.98 11.58 -16.39
C ILE A 328 -6.86 13.10 -16.25
N PHE A 329 -7.35 13.66 -15.14
CA PHE A 329 -7.27 15.09 -14.88
C PHE A 329 -5.84 15.60 -14.68
N ASP A 330 -4.99 14.85 -13.96
CA ASP A 330 -3.57 15.21 -13.79
C ASP A 330 -2.86 15.26 -15.14
N ARG A 331 -3.14 14.28 -16.02
CA ARG A 331 -2.60 14.30 -17.39
C ARG A 331 -3.16 15.43 -18.23
N ALA A 332 -4.46 15.68 -18.17
CA ALA A 332 -5.08 16.80 -18.87
C ALA A 332 -4.49 18.14 -18.40
N ALA A 333 -4.22 18.31 -17.11
CA ALA A 333 -3.60 19.51 -16.55
C ALA A 333 -2.16 19.72 -17.06
N THR A 334 -1.39 18.62 -17.22
CA THR A 334 -0.03 18.71 -17.79
C THR A 334 -0.01 18.99 -19.30
N MET A 335 -1.05 18.58 -20.03
CA MET A 335 -1.15 18.76 -21.49
C MET A 335 -1.80 20.09 -21.86
N PHE A 336 -2.76 20.53 -21.07
CA PHE A 336 -3.54 21.76 -21.25
C PHE A 336 -3.49 22.54 -19.93
N PRO A 337 -2.64 23.59 -19.83
CA PRO A 337 -2.48 24.38 -18.60
C PRO A 337 -3.73 25.21 -18.28
N SER A 338 -4.81 24.56 -17.86
CA SER A 338 -6.05 25.19 -17.43
C SER A 338 -6.33 24.80 -15.99
N THR A 339 -6.80 25.78 -15.21
CA THR A 339 -7.17 25.60 -13.80
C THR A 339 -8.32 24.60 -13.63
N ILE A 340 -9.14 24.39 -14.66
CA ILE A 340 -10.25 23.43 -14.67
C ILE A 340 -9.76 21.99 -14.40
N PHE A 341 -8.65 21.58 -15.00
CA PHE A 341 -8.13 20.22 -14.80
C PHE A 341 -7.55 20.04 -13.39
N THR A 342 -6.95 21.08 -12.81
CA THR A 342 -6.51 21.08 -11.41
C THR A 342 -7.71 20.95 -10.45
N TYR A 343 -8.81 21.65 -10.71
CA TYR A 343 -10.05 21.47 -9.95
C TYR A 343 -10.64 20.06 -10.14
N GLY A 344 -10.52 19.47 -11.34
CA GLY A 344 -10.92 18.09 -11.61
C GLY A 344 -10.16 17.06 -10.76
N CYS A 345 -8.86 17.26 -10.53
CA CYS A 345 -8.07 16.46 -9.60
C CYS A 345 -8.62 16.55 -8.17
N PHE A 346 -8.96 17.76 -7.70
CA PHE A 346 -9.51 17.97 -6.37
C PHE A 346 -10.88 17.29 -6.20
N VAL A 347 -11.78 17.45 -7.18
CA VAL A 347 -13.10 16.82 -7.18
C VAL A 347 -12.98 15.29 -7.17
N SER A 348 -12.08 14.73 -7.99
CA SER A 348 -11.86 13.27 -8.03
C SER A 348 -11.40 12.72 -6.68
N MET A 349 -10.54 13.45 -5.95
CA MET A 349 -10.11 13.07 -4.60
C MET A 349 -11.21 13.20 -3.56
N LEU A 350 -12.07 14.20 -3.70
CA LEU A 350 -13.23 14.39 -2.82
C LEU A 350 -14.26 13.27 -3.04
N CYS A 351 -14.53 12.90 -4.29
CA CYS A 351 -15.35 11.74 -4.64
C CYS A 351 -14.79 10.44 -4.04
N TYR A 352 -13.48 10.21 -4.19
CA TYR A 352 -12.80 9.06 -3.59
C TYR A 352 -12.98 9.02 -2.06
N THR A 353 -12.83 10.16 -1.40
CA THR A 353 -12.97 10.25 0.07
C THR A 353 -14.41 9.96 0.51
N ILE A 354 -15.40 10.45 -0.24
CA ILE A 354 -16.81 10.18 0.03
C ILE A 354 -17.12 8.70 -0.17
N SER A 355 -16.71 8.11 -1.31
CA SER A 355 -16.94 6.68 -1.57
C SER A 355 -16.27 5.79 -0.54
N HIS A 356 -15.06 6.13 -0.11
CA HIS A 356 -14.38 5.40 0.95
C HIS A 356 -15.06 5.56 2.33
N GLY A 357 -15.68 6.71 2.60
CA GLY A 357 -16.42 6.93 3.85
C GLY A 357 -17.65 6.06 4.01
N TYR A 358 -18.32 5.76 2.90
CA TYR A 358 -19.40 4.77 2.91
C TYR A 358 -18.88 3.39 3.35
N GLU A 359 -17.78 2.90 2.78
CA GLU A 359 -17.18 1.60 3.14
C GLU A 359 -16.81 1.52 4.62
N ILE A 360 -16.16 2.57 5.15
CA ILE A 360 -15.71 2.61 6.55
C ILE A 360 -16.91 2.57 7.50
N ARG A 361 -17.96 3.36 7.25
CA ARG A 361 -19.12 3.40 8.16
C ARG A 361 -19.98 2.14 8.09
N LEU A 362 -20.12 1.54 6.90
CA LEU A 362 -20.73 0.22 6.73
C LEU A 362 -20.02 -0.84 7.54
N SER A 363 -18.68 -0.78 7.60
CA SER A 363 -17.89 -1.69 8.42
C SER A 363 -18.13 -1.44 9.92
N LEU A 364 -18.15 -0.18 10.36
CA LEU A 364 -18.36 0.21 11.76
C LEU A 364 -19.76 -0.14 12.32
N LEU A 365 -20.84 0.02 11.52
CA LEU A 365 -22.23 -0.21 11.97
C LEU A 365 -22.56 -1.67 12.28
N TYR A 366 -21.82 -2.61 11.69
CA TYR A 366 -22.00 -4.05 11.90
C TYR A 366 -20.96 -4.65 12.86
N GLY A 367 -20.27 -3.81 13.65
CA GLY A 367 -19.35 -4.28 14.68
C GLY A 367 -17.97 -4.72 14.16
N LEU A 368 -17.48 -4.13 13.06
CA LEU A 368 -16.08 -4.24 12.64
C LEU A 368 -15.28 -3.05 13.21
N PRO A 369 -14.40 -3.27 14.21
CA PRO A 369 -13.56 -2.21 14.74
C PRO A 369 -12.51 -1.71 13.74
N GLU A 370 -12.46 -0.37 13.67
CA GLU A 370 -11.38 0.54 13.24
C GLU A 370 -10.68 0.31 11.88
N TYR A 371 -11.10 1.11 10.89
CA TYR A 371 -10.28 1.45 9.71
C TYR A 371 -9.61 2.81 9.94
N HIS A 372 -8.28 2.86 9.94
CA HIS A 372 -7.53 4.11 10.05
C HIS A 372 -7.36 4.84 8.69
N PRO A 373 -7.41 6.18 8.68
CA PRO A 373 -7.44 7.02 7.46
C PRO A 373 -6.07 7.40 6.86
N TYR A 374 -4.96 6.74 7.22
CA TYR A 374 -3.59 7.20 6.88
C TYR A 374 -3.15 7.00 5.41
N LEU A 375 -4.06 6.80 4.46
CA LEU A 375 -3.73 6.53 3.05
C LEU A 375 -3.99 7.71 2.10
N THR A 376 -4.11 8.93 2.63
CA THR A 376 -4.19 10.19 1.86
C THR A 376 -2.81 10.76 1.50
N VAL A 377 -1.80 9.91 1.45
CA VAL A 377 -0.42 10.24 1.02
C VAL A 377 -0.29 10.73 -0.44
N PRO A 378 -1.18 10.40 -1.42
CA PRO A 378 -0.95 10.81 -2.82
C PRO A 378 -0.84 12.32 -3.04
N LEU A 379 -1.50 13.14 -2.22
CA LEU A 379 -1.45 14.60 -2.35
C LEU A 379 -0.22 15.24 -1.71
N VAL A 380 0.30 14.66 -0.63
CA VAL A 380 1.46 15.20 0.09
C VAL A 380 2.70 15.10 -0.78
N ASP A 381 2.89 13.97 -1.47
CA ASP A 381 4.01 13.80 -2.39
C ASP A 381 3.88 14.67 -3.66
N HIS A 382 2.66 14.97 -4.12
CA HIS A 382 2.44 15.89 -5.26
C HIS A 382 2.70 17.36 -4.88
N PHE A 383 2.26 17.82 -3.70
CA PHE A 383 2.50 19.19 -3.23
C PHE A 383 3.95 19.44 -2.78
N ILE A 384 4.62 18.42 -2.22
CA ILE A 384 6.04 18.50 -1.88
C ILE A 384 6.90 18.42 -3.15
N GLY A 385 6.53 17.58 -4.12
CA GLY A 385 7.24 17.44 -5.39
C GLY A 385 7.22 18.70 -6.27
N HIS A 386 6.22 19.56 -6.13
CA HIS A 386 6.11 20.81 -6.91
C HIS A 386 6.82 22.01 -6.25
N ASN A 387 7.20 21.92 -4.97
CA ASN A 387 7.82 23.01 -4.21
C ASN A 387 9.31 22.76 -3.86
N ILE A 388 9.88 21.63 -4.32
CA ILE A 388 11.32 21.31 -4.18
C ILE A 388 11.96 21.14 -5.58
N ALA A 389 11.34 21.67 -6.64
CA ALA A 389 11.94 21.77 -7.97
C ALA A 389 12.48 23.19 -8.19
#